data_AF-A0A9P7CPX9-F1
#
_entry.id   AF-A0A9P7CPX9-F1
#
_cell.length_a   1.000
_cell.length_b   1.000
_cell.length_c   1.000
_cell.angle_alpha   90.00
_cell.angle_beta   90.00
_cell.angle_gamma   90.00
#
_symmetry.space_group_name_H-M   'P 1'
#
loop_
_entity.id
_entity.type
_entity.pdbx_description
1 polymer ?
#
loop_
_entity_poly.entity_id
_entity_poly.type
_entity_poly.pdbx_seq_one_letter_code
_entity_poly.pdbx_strand_id
1 'polypeptide(L)'
;MFNRSALRLQKSAASLLKRSYTTEQPPSAAHKLAEEALSQKVGAPKGKVTLPKSDKKPTKANKKGDSGMKEVALVGGILTGTALGSLFYFGRPFEGEREDKYANENAFAAAYKRCADRFKEFQQSMHEPMWDKLLPEPLPEPYRRPYTLVINLDETLVYSYWDKEHGWRHAKRPGVDYFLSYLSQFYEIVVFTSQPAMNAMPILDKLDPYQYAMYRLYRDATRYVDGKYVKDLSHLNRDLSKVIIMDSNPESFSLQQENGIALKPWKGQLGDKGLLEYIPFLEAIALTNPDDVRPVLKSFEGKHIPLEWAKREEEMNRMHRLQWEEEQSKKKTKRNLGSLLTGGGAAAEVEGPPPTYLEQMRKHVRETFATEFQQQKKIQEEAMQQDMERQMEMMKQMKMSVWELMTQAASGQPIAPPQPGTEQPPQQQ
;
A
#
# COMPACT_ATOMS: atom_id res chain seq x y z
N MET A 1 -10.40 -49.26 -27.19
CA MET A 1 -10.14 -48.27 -28.28
C MET A 1 -10.52 -46.85 -27.86
N PHE A 2 -9.85 -46.25 -26.85
CA PHE A 2 -10.03 -44.83 -26.54
C PHE A 2 -8.73 -44.28 -25.96
N ASN A 3 -7.72 -44.05 -26.80
CA ASN A 3 -6.56 -43.23 -26.40
C ASN A 3 -5.76 -42.62 -27.57
N ARG A 4 -6.36 -42.51 -28.77
CA ARG A 4 -5.72 -41.89 -29.94
C ARG A 4 -6.40 -40.60 -30.43
N SER A 5 -7.57 -40.25 -29.89
CA SER A 5 -8.34 -39.10 -30.33
C SER A 5 -8.03 -37.79 -29.58
N ALA A 6 -7.53 -37.88 -28.34
CA ALA A 6 -7.20 -36.69 -27.53
C ALA A 6 -5.90 -35.99 -27.98
N LEU A 7 -4.92 -36.75 -28.49
CA LEU A 7 -3.61 -36.20 -28.86
C LEU A 7 -3.62 -35.39 -30.18
N ARG A 8 -4.65 -35.54 -31.02
CA ARG A 8 -4.78 -34.77 -32.27
C ARG A 8 -5.42 -33.39 -32.06
N LEU A 9 -6.26 -33.23 -31.03
CA LEU A 9 -6.91 -31.95 -30.72
C LEU A 9 -5.95 -30.94 -30.05
N GLN A 10 -5.01 -31.39 -29.22
CA GLN A 10 -4.02 -30.49 -28.60
C GLN A 10 -2.98 -29.94 -29.61
N LYS A 11 -2.63 -30.70 -30.66
CA LYS A 11 -1.63 -30.24 -31.65
C LYS A 11 -2.18 -29.19 -32.62
N SER A 12 -3.49 -29.12 -32.83
CA SER A 12 -4.10 -28.11 -33.72
C SER A 12 -4.30 -26.75 -33.03
N ALA A 13 -4.45 -26.70 -31.72
CA ALA A 13 -4.59 -25.43 -30.98
C ALA A 13 -3.25 -24.70 -30.84
N ALA A 14 -2.15 -25.44 -30.67
CA ALA A 14 -0.80 -24.85 -30.53
C ALA A 14 -0.27 -24.22 -31.84
N SER A 15 -0.72 -24.68 -33.01
CA SER A 15 -0.34 -24.08 -34.30
C SER A 15 -1.14 -22.82 -34.65
N LEU A 16 -2.32 -22.63 -34.05
CA LEU A 16 -3.17 -21.45 -34.25
C LEU A 16 -2.80 -20.29 -33.30
N LEU A 17 -2.25 -20.58 -32.12
CA LEU A 17 -1.77 -19.57 -31.16
C LEU A 17 -0.42 -18.95 -31.53
N LYS A 18 0.32 -19.52 -32.49
CA LYS A 18 1.63 -19.00 -32.92
C LYS A 18 1.56 -18.03 -34.10
N ARG A 19 0.37 -17.71 -34.60
CA ARG A 19 0.17 -16.92 -35.83
C ARG A 19 -0.45 -15.53 -35.60
N SER A 20 -0.44 -15.01 -34.38
CA SER A 20 -1.08 -13.72 -34.10
C SER A 20 -0.25 -12.78 -33.23
N TYR A 21 1.07 -12.67 -33.43
CA TYR A 21 1.86 -11.53 -32.97
C TYR A 21 3.13 -11.37 -33.85
N THR A 22 2.93 -10.87 -35.07
CA THR A 22 3.97 -10.17 -35.82
C THR A 22 3.34 -8.86 -36.28
N THR A 23 3.33 -7.89 -35.39
CA THR A 23 3.09 -6.48 -35.75
C THR A 23 4.42 -5.93 -36.25
N GLU A 24 4.51 -5.69 -37.55
CA GLU A 24 5.63 -4.98 -38.17
C GLU A 24 5.76 -3.59 -37.52
N GLN A 25 6.87 -3.35 -36.81
CA GLN A 25 7.30 -1.99 -36.48
C GLN A 25 8.13 -1.45 -37.65
N PRO A 26 7.91 -0.19 -38.08
CA PRO A 26 8.73 0.40 -39.13
C PRO A 26 10.18 0.61 -38.64
N PRO A 27 11.18 0.48 -39.53
CA PRO A 27 12.59 0.48 -39.13
C PRO A 27 13.02 1.87 -38.63
N SER A 28 13.58 1.87 -37.41
CA SER A 28 14.25 3.01 -36.80
C SER A 28 15.43 3.49 -37.67
N ALA A 29 15.70 4.80 -37.63
CA ALA A 29 16.78 5.48 -38.37
C ALA A 29 18.17 4.82 -38.21
N ALA A 30 18.40 4.12 -37.09
CA ALA A 30 19.64 3.37 -36.84
C ALA A 30 19.83 2.19 -37.82
N HIS A 31 18.75 1.56 -38.29
CA HIS A 31 18.83 0.42 -39.21
C HIS A 31 19.17 0.87 -40.64
N LYS A 32 18.70 2.06 -41.06
CA LYS A 32 19.03 2.65 -42.37
C LYS A 32 20.50 3.06 -42.46
N LEU A 33 21.04 3.61 -41.36
CA LEU A 33 22.45 4.00 -41.24
C LEU A 33 23.40 2.79 -41.31
N ALA A 34 22.98 1.64 -40.78
CA ALA A 34 23.74 0.40 -40.85
C ALA A 34 23.76 -0.22 -42.26
N GLU A 35 22.66 -0.16 -43.00
CA GLU A 35 22.61 -0.58 -44.41
C GLU A 35 23.41 0.35 -45.34
N GLU A 36 23.37 1.66 -45.10
CA GLU A 36 24.14 2.64 -45.87
C GLU A 36 25.66 2.46 -45.67
N ALA A 37 26.10 2.17 -44.44
CA ALA A 37 27.49 1.86 -44.13
C ALA A 37 27.97 0.52 -44.73
N LEU A 38 27.08 -0.47 -44.88
CA LEU A 38 27.43 -1.75 -45.50
C LEU A 38 27.52 -1.66 -47.03
N SER A 39 26.68 -0.84 -47.66
CA SER A 39 26.63 -0.67 -49.11
C SER A 39 27.78 0.16 -49.69
N GLN A 40 28.44 1.01 -48.89
CA GLN A 40 29.57 1.83 -49.33
C GLN A 40 30.91 1.07 -49.48
N LYS A 41 31.00 -0.21 -49.07
CA LYS A 41 32.29 -0.95 -49.06
C LYS A 41 32.53 -1.88 -50.25
N VAL A 42 31.86 -1.68 -51.39
CA VAL A 42 32.09 -2.47 -52.62
C VAL A 42 32.34 -1.57 -53.85
N GLY A 43 33.61 -1.33 -54.14
CA GLY A 43 34.14 -0.74 -55.38
C GLY A 43 35.50 -0.09 -55.12
N ALA A 44 36.60 -0.28 -55.85
CA ALA A 44 36.99 -0.91 -57.12
C ALA A 44 38.56 -1.11 -57.05
N PRO A 45 39.38 -1.21 -58.13
CA PRO A 45 39.25 -1.73 -59.49
C PRO A 45 40.34 -2.79 -59.87
N LYS A 46 40.32 -3.27 -61.12
CA LYS A 46 41.27 -4.22 -61.74
C LYS A 46 42.60 -3.55 -62.13
N GLY A 47 43.75 -4.22 -61.87
CA GLY A 47 45.07 -3.89 -62.41
C GLY A 47 46.12 -4.98 -62.14
N LYS A 48 46.82 -5.46 -63.19
CA LYS A 48 47.73 -6.63 -63.21
C LYS A 48 49.00 -6.45 -62.36
N VAL A 49 49.40 -7.49 -61.61
CA VAL A 49 50.80 -7.74 -61.22
C VAL A 49 51.10 -9.25 -61.29
N THR A 50 52.27 -9.57 -61.82
CA THR A 50 52.79 -10.88 -62.23
C THR A 50 53.16 -11.81 -61.07
N LEU A 51 53.03 -13.12 -61.31
CA LEU A 51 53.45 -14.22 -60.41
C LEU A 51 54.96 -14.41 -60.40
N PRO A 52 55.60 -14.59 -59.22
CA PRO A 52 56.77 -15.45 -59.11
C PRO A 52 56.34 -16.87 -58.71
N LYS A 53 56.87 -17.85 -59.46
CA LYS A 53 56.78 -19.29 -59.16
C LYS A 53 57.43 -19.56 -57.80
N SER A 54 56.79 -20.40 -56.99
CA SER A 54 57.39 -21.03 -55.82
C SER A 54 57.11 -22.52 -55.86
N ASP A 55 58.18 -23.29 -55.68
CA ASP A 55 58.31 -24.71 -55.93
C ASP A 55 57.48 -25.59 -54.99
N LYS A 56 57.09 -26.75 -55.53
CA LYS A 56 56.48 -27.86 -54.78
C LYS A 56 57.40 -28.30 -53.64
N LYS A 57 56.89 -28.29 -52.41
CA LYS A 57 57.28 -29.25 -51.35
C LYS A 57 56.06 -29.61 -50.48
N PRO A 58 56.02 -30.83 -49.90
CA PRO A 58 54.78 -31.52 -49.58
C PRO A 58 54.12 -31.06 -48.28
N THR A 59 52.79 -31.18 -48.31
CA THR A 59 51.81 -31.27 -47.24
C THR A 59 52.34 -31.54 -45.82
N LYS A 60 52.10 -30.59 -44.90
CA LYS A 60 51.89 -30.91 -43.49
C LYS A 60 50.43 -30.65 -43.13
N ALA A 61 49.78 -31.70 -42.63
CA ALA A 61 48.39 -31.69 -42.17
C ALA A 61 48.18 -30.59 -41.13
N ASN A 62 47.29 -29.64 -41.42
CA ASN A 62 46.90 -28.60 -40.48
C ASN A 62 45.78 -29.18 -39.59
N LYS A 63 46.09 -29.48 -38.32
CA LYS A 63 45.12 -29.89 -37.30
C LYS A 63 44.15 -28.74 -37.00
N LYS A 64 43.06 -28.65 -37.76
CA LYS A 64 41.86 -27.88 -37.36
C LYS A 64 41.04 -28.76 -36.41
N GLY A 65 41.25 -28.62 -35.10
CA GLY A 65 40.46 -29.37 -34.11
C GLY A 65 40.68 -29.01 -32.64
N ASP A 66 41.26 -27.85 -32.32
CA ASP A 66 41.76 -27.58 -30.96
C ASP A 66 41.44 -26.17 -30.41
N SER A 67 40.74 -25.30 -31.16
CA SER A 67 40.40 -23.95 -30.65
C SER A 67 39.21 -23.97 -29.68
N GLY A 68 38.16 -24.73 -30.01
CA GLY A 68 36.99 -24.84 -29.13
C GLY A 68 37.29 -25.57 -27.81
N MET A 69 38.21 -26.53 -27.80
CA MET A 69 38.61 -27.23 -26.58
C MET A 69 39.38 -26.31 -25.62
N LYS A 70 40.20 -25.41 -26.16
CA LYS A 70 40.93 -24.40 -25.36
C LYS A 70 40.01 -23.35 -24.76
N GLU A 71 38.99 -22.92 -25.51
CA GLU A 71 37.96 -22.00 -24.98
C GLU A 71 37.12 -22.67 -23.88
N VAL A 72 36.69 -23.92 -24.08
CA VAL A 72 35.96 -24.68 -23.04
C VAL A 72 36.84 -24.91 -21.80
N ALA A 73 38.12 -25.21 -21.97
CA ALA A 73 39.05 -25.37 -20.85
C ALA A 73 39.31 -24.05 -20.10
N LEU A 74 39.42 -22.92 -20.81
CA LEU A 74 39.58 -21.60 -20.22
C LEU A 74 38.34 -21.21 -19.40
N VAL A 75 37.15 -21.36 -19.98
CA VAL A 75 35.87 -21.08 -19.29
C VAL A 75 35.69 -22.00 -18.10
N GLY A 76 35.97 -23.30 -18.25
CA GLY A 76 35.93 -24.27 -17.15
C GLY A 76 36.92 -23.93 -16.03
N GLY A 77 38.13 -23.49 -16.39
CA GLY A 77 39.15 -23.06 -15.43
C GLY A 77 38.73 -21.82 -14.63
N ILE A 78 38.14 -20.82 -15.29
CA ILE A 78 37.63 -19.61 -14.63
C ILE A 78 36.47 -19.95 -13.68
N LEU A 79 35.51 -20.76 -14.13
CA LEU A 79 34.38 -21.18 -13.30
C LEU A 79 34.83 -21.99 -12.08
N THR A 80 35.77 -22.92 -12.26
CA THR A 80 36.30 -23.75 -11.17
C THR A 80 37.14 -22.92 -10.20
N GLY A 81 38.00 -22.03 -10.71
CA GLY A 81 38.79 -21.12 -9.89
C GLY A 81 37.92 -20.17 -9.07
N THR A 82 36.84 -19.65 -9.67
CA THR A 82 35.86 -18.81 -8.98
C THR A 82 35.11 -19.60 -7.91
N ALA A 83 34.63 -20.81 -8.22
CA ALA A 83 33.93 -21.66 -7.25
C ALA A 83 34.82 -22.05 -6.06
N LEU A 84 36.08 -22.42 -6.30
CA LEU A 84 37.04 -22.73 -5.24
C LEU A 84 37.42 -21.49 -4.42
N GLY A 85 37.62 -20.34 -5.07
CA GLY A 85 37.87 -19.07 -4.40
C GLY A 85 36.70 -18.63 -3.52
N SER A 86 35.46 -18.77 -4.02
CA SER A 86 34.24 -18.51 -3.25
C SER A 86 34.09 -19.47 -2.07
N LEU A 87 34.34 -20.77 -2.25
CA LEU A 87 34.30 -21.75 -1.15
C LEU A 87 35.36 -21.44 -0.08
N PHE A 88 36.55 -20.99 -0.48
CA PHE A 88 37.60 -20.61 0.48
C PHE A 88 37.23 -19.35 1.27
N TYR A 89 36.76 -18.31 0.56
CA TYR A 89 36.40 -17.03 1.19
C TYR A 89 35.14 -17.11 2.05
N PHE A 90 34.06 -17.72 1.52
CA PHE A 90 32.78 -17.89 2.21
C PHE A 90 32.70 -19.19 3.04
N GLY A 91 33.72 -20.05 3.03
CA GLY A 91 33.83 -21.23 3.90
C GLY A 91 34.74 -21.01 5.11
N ARG A 92 35.31 -19.81 5.26
CA ARG A 92 36.14 -19.45 6.43
C ARG A 92 35.37 -19.64 7.74
N PRO A 93 36.04 -19.93 8.88
CA PRO A 93 35.39 -19.95 10.18
C PRO A 93 34.66 -18.62 10.45
N PHE A 94 33.61 -18.64 11.28
CA PHE A 94 32.96 -17.41 11.72
C PHE A 94 33.90 -16.65 12.67
N GLU A 95 34.02 -15.33 12.50
CA GLU A 95 34.83 -14.46 13.37
C GLU A 95 33.92 -13.94 14.51
N GLY A 96 34.34 -14.03 15.79
CA GLY A 96 33.60 -13.49 16.96
C GLY A 96 33.05 -14.54 17.93
N GLU A 97 32.04 -14.16 18.74
CA GLU A 97 31.37 -14.99 19.79
C GLU A 97 30.53 -16.17 19.24
N ARG A 98 30.53 -16.41 17.93
CA ARG A 98 29.66 -17.40 17.30
C ARG A 98 30.36 -18.76 17.27
N GLU A 99 29.88 -19.72 18.06
CA GLU A 99 30.42 -21.09 18.07
C GLU A 99 30.30 -21.74 16.68
N ASP A 100 31.40 -22.30 16.20
CA ASP A 100 31.45 -23.00 14.92
C ASP A 100 30.80 -24.39 15.04
N LYS A 101 29.52 -24.45 14.68
CA LYS A 101 28.68 -25.65 14.70
C LYS A 101 29.24 -26.82 13.89
N TYR A 102 30.20 -26.59 12.99
CA TYR A 102 30.77 -27.59 12.09
C TYR A 102 32.27 -27.86 12.34
N ALA A 103 32.81 -27.42 13.48
CA ALA A 103 34.23 -27.60 13.82
C ALA A 103 34.68 -29.07 13.86
N ASN A 104 33.76 -29.99 14.15
CA ASN A 104 34.02 -31.44 14.26
C ASN A 104 33.83 -32.19 12.92
N GLU A 105 33.49 -31.52 11.83
CA GLU A 105 33.27 -32.13 10.53
C GLU A 105 34.50 -32.02 9.61
N ASN A 106 34.51 -32.83 8.53
CA ASN A 106 35.55 -32.74 7.51
C ASN A 106 35.69 -31.32 6.95
N ALA A 107 36.91 -30.82 6.80
CA ALA A 107 37.21 -29.43 6.42
C ALA A 107 36.43 -28.95 5.17
N PHE A 108 36.25 -29.81 4.17
CA PHE A 108 35.46 -29.50 2.98
C PHE A 108 33.95 -29.43 3.26
N ALA A 109 33.41 -30.36 4.05
CA ALA A 109 32.00 -30.37 4.43
C ALA A 109 31.67 -29.17 5.33
N ALA A 110 32.55 -28.84 6.28
CA ALA A 110 32.46 -27.65 7.11
C ALA A 110 32.50 -26.38 6.26
N ALA A 111 33.44 -26.25 5.32
CA ALA A 111 33.53 -25.10 4.42
C ALA A 111 32.26 -24.93 3.56
N TYR A 112 31.71 -26.03 3.03
CA TYR A 112 30.47 -26.02 2.26
C TYR A 112 29.27 -25.60 3.11
N LYS A 113 29.10 -26.18 4.31
CA LYS A 113 28.00 -25.83 5.23
C LYS A 113 28.09 -24.40 5.71
N ARG A 114 29.29 -23.89 6.03
CA ARG A 114 29.49 -22.46 6.35
C ARG A 114 29.13 -21.56 5.18
N CYS A 115 29.48 -21.95 3.95
CA CYS A 115 29.09 -21.20 2.75
C CYS A 115 27.57 -21.21 2.54
N ALA A 116 26.90 -22.35 2.79
CA ALA A 116 25.45 -22.48 2.71
C ALA A 116 24.75 -21.65 3.81
N ASP A 117 25.26 -21.66 5.04
CA ASP A 117 24.72 -20.85 6.14
C ASP A 117 24.91 -19.35 5.87
N ARG A 118 26.07 -18.92 5.35
CA ARG A 118 26.26 -17.52 4.94
C ARG A 118 25.33 -17.11 3.81
N PHE A 119 25.09 -17.99 2.83
CA PHE A 119 24.12 -17.73 1.78
C PHE A 119 22.69 -17.64 2.33
N LYS A 120 22.35 -18.50 3.29
CA LYS A 120 21.07 -18.46 3.99
C LYS A 120 20.91 -17.21 4.85
N GLU A 121 21.95 -16.78 5.55
CA GLU A 121 21.98 -15.53 6.34
C GLU A 121 21.86 -14.32 5.43
N PHE A 122 22.58 -14.28 4.31
CA PHE A 122 22.46 -13.22 3.31
C PHE A 122 21.05 -13.18 2.71
N GLN A 123 20.48 -14.34 2.39
CA GLN A 123 19.07 -14.39 1.98
C GLN A 123 18.19 -13.89 3.12
N GLN A 124 18.37 -14.36 4.35
CA GLN A 124 17.54 -13.98 5.48
C GLN A 124 17.60 -12.47 5.78
N SER A 125 18.78 -11.85 5.74
CA SER A 125 18.93 -10.40 5.94
C SER A 125 18.26 -9.58 4.84
N MET A 126 18.09 -10.15 3.64
CA MET A 126 17.33 -9.51 2.55
C MET A 126 15.81 -9.66 2.71
N HIS A 127 15.35 -10.60 3.55
CA HIS A 127 13.93 -10.89 3.79
C HIS A 127 13.43 -10.37 5.17
N GLU A 128 14.33 -9.97 6.06
CA GLU A 128 14.02 -9.29 7.32
C GLU A 128 13.68 -7.81 7.06
N PRO A 129 12.69 -7.24 7.77
CA PRO A 129 12.36 -5.83 7.62
C PRO A 129 13.54 -4.96 8.10
N MET A 130 13.71 -3.75 7.56
CA MET A 130 14.83 -2.88 7.94
C MET A 130 14.85 -2.48 9.42
N TRP A 131 13.71 -2.64 10.13
CA TRP A 131 13.56 -2.25 11.53
C TRP A 131 12.82 -3.32 12.33
N ASP A 132 13.30 -3.57 13.57
CA ASP A 132 12.66 -4.48 14.53
C ASP A 132 11.26 -3.99 14.95
N LYS A 133 11.12 -2.66 15.07
CA LYS A 133 9.86 -1.99 15.41
C LYS A 133 9.54 -0.97 14.31
N LEU A 134 8.40 -1.15 13.65
CA LEU A 134 7.91 -0.29 12.57
C LEU A 134 7.27 1.00 13.09
N LEU A 135 6.67 0.96 14.28
CA LEU A 135 6.01 2.13 14.90
C LEU A 135 6.68 2.46 16.24
N PRO A 136 6.68 3.75 16.63
CA PRO A 136 7.13 4.16 17.96
C PRO A 136 6.21 3.59 19.05
N GLU A 137 6.59 3.81 20.31
CA GLU A 137 5.73 3.46 21.45
C GLU A 137 4.36 4.14 21.34
N PRO A 138 3.26 3.47 21.77
CA PRO A 138 1.94 4.06 21.79
C PRO A 138 1.93 5.38 22.57
N LEU A 139 1.07 6.32 22.14
CA LEU A 139 0.89 7.58 22.85
C LEU A 139 0.40 7.32 24.30
N PRO A 140 0.76 8.20 25.26
CA PRO A 140 0.23 8.13 26.60
C PRO A 140 -1.29 8.43 26.62
N GLU A 141 -1.98 7.92 27.63
CA GLU A 141 -3.36 8.33 27.92
C GLU A 141 -3.41 9.84 28.22
N PRO A 142 -4.43 10.58 27.76
CA PRO A 142 -5.69 10.12 27.13
C PRO A 142 -5.65 10.05 25.59
N TYR A 143 -4.51 10.34 24.95
CA TYR A 143 -4.42 10.44 23.49
C TYR A 143 -4.40 9.09 22.77
N ARG A 144 -4.10 8.01 23.50
CA ARG A 144 -4.06 6.64 23.00
C ARG A 144 -5.42 6.20 22.45
N ARG A 145 -5.41 5.56 21.28
CA ARG A 145 -6.58 4.83 20.76
C ARG A 145 -6.54 3.37 21.23
N PRO A 146 -7.70 2.76 21.55
CA PRO A 146 -7.75 1.40 22.07
C PRO A 146 -7.36 0.33 21.04
N TYR A 147 -7.58 0.60 19.75
CA TYR A 147 -7.31 -0.32 18.64
C TYR A 147 -6.48 0.35 17.56
N THR A 148 -5.72 -0.46 16.82
CA THR A 148 -4.96 -0.02 15.63
C THR A 148 -5.62 -0.61 14.39
N LEU A 149 -5.97 0.25 13.43
CA LEU A 149 -6.52 -0.13 12.14
C LEU A 149 -5.45 0.06 11.06
N VAL A 150 -4.93 -1.05 10.56
CA VAL A 150 -4.00 -1.09 9.43
C VAL A 150 -4.79 -1.17 8.14
N ILE A 151 -4.60 -0.24 7.21
CA ILE A 151 -5.35 -0.21 5.96
C ILE A 151 -4.43 -0.12 4.74
N ASN A 152 -4.71 -0.94 3.73
CA ASN A 152 -3.99 -0.89 2.46
C ASN A 152 -4.38 0.33 1.62
N LEU A 153 -3.46 0.81 0.78
CA LEU A 153 -3.71 1.92 -0.13
C LEU A 153 -4.35 1.46 -1.45
N ASP A 154 -3.65 0.60 -2.20
CA ASP A 154 -4.04 0.23 -3.55
C ASP A 154 -5.21 -0.74 -3.61
N GLU A 155 -6.14 -0.46 -4.52
CA GLU A 155 -7.37 -1.23 -4.71
C GLU A 155 -8.22 -1.29 -3.44
N THR A 156 -7.93 -0.45 -2.43
CA THR A 156 -8.62 -0.36 -1.14
C THR A 156 -9.09 1.07 -0.87
N LEU A 157 -8.18 2.06 -0.86
CA LEU A 157 -8.49 3.49 -0.70
C LEU A 157 -8.44 4.24 -2.04
N VAL A 158 -7.52 3.85 -2.91
CA VAL A 158 -7.30 4.44 -4.24
C VAL A 158 -7.17 3.36 -5.30
N TYR A 159 -7.48 3.71 -6.54
CA TYR A 159 -7.24 2.86 -7.69
C TYR A 159 -6.33 3.59 -8.67
N SER A 160 -5.13 3.04 -8.87
CA SER A 160 -4.11 3.62 -9.75
C SER A 160 -4.13 2.89 -11.09
N TYR A 161 -4.23 3.63 -12.19
CA TYR A 161 -4.17 3.08 -13.54
C TYR A 161 -3.30 3.96 -14.44
N TRP A 162 -2.75 3.37 -15.50
CA TRP A 162 -1.92 4.10 -16.47
C TRP A 162 -2.69 4.36 -17.75
N ASP A 163 -2.64 5.60 -18.21
CA ASP A 163 -3.22 6.08 -19.45
C ASP A 163 -2.11 6.58 -20.39
N LYS A 164 -2.27 6.37 -21.70
CA LYS A 164 -1.26 6.75 -22.70
C LYS A 164 -1.12 8.27 -22.82
N GLU A 165 -2.22 8.99 -22.69
CA GLU A 165 -2.26 10.44 -22.88
C GLU A 165 -1.76 11.20 -21.65
N HIS A 166 -2.09 10.69 -20.46
CA HIS A 166 -1.90 11.40 -19.20
C HIS A 166 -0.95 10.71 -18.21
N GLY A 167 -0.44 9.52 -18.56
CA GLY A 167 0.40 8.73 -17.68
C GLY A 167 -0.39 8.12 -16.51
N TRP A 168 0.23 8.09 -15.33
CA TRP A 168 -0.40 7.56 -14.12
C TRP A 168 -1.55 8.45 -13.63
N ARG A 169 -2.71 7.83 -13.40
CA ARG A 169 -3.91 8.43 -12.87
C ARG A 169 -4.34 7.68 -11.61
N HIS A 170 -4.88 8.42 -10.64
CA HIS A 170 -5.37 7.86 -9.39
C HIS A 170 -6.83 8.25 -9.20
N ALA A 171 -7.70 7.27 -9.02
CA ALA A 171 -9.07 7.46 -8.64
C ALA A 171 -9.21 7.30 -7.12
N LYS A 172 -9.94 8.22 -6.48
CA LYS A 172 -10.26 8.18 -5.05
C LYS A 172 -11.50 7.32 -4.82
N ARG A 173 -11.45 6.38 -3.87
CA ARG A 173 -12.61 5.54 -3.56
C ARG A 173 -13.74 6.39 -2.97
N PRO A 174 -15.00 6.23 -3.41
CA PRO A 174 -16.12 6.95 -2.81
C PRO A 174 -16.19 6.71 -1.30
N GLY A 175 -16.30 7.81 -0.53
CA GLY A 175 -16.44 7.75 0.93
C GLY A 175 -15.15 7.58 1.72
N VAL A 176 -13.97 7.55 1.07
CA VAL A 176 -12.70 7.35 1.77
C VAL A 176 -12.39 8.44 2.80
N ASP A 177 -12.72 9.70 2.50
CA ASP A 177 -12.46 10.82 3.41
C ASP A 177 -13.31 10.69 4.68
N TYR A 178 -14.59 10.31 4.51
CA TYR A 178 -15.50 10.06 5.63
C TYR A 178 -15.05 8.84 6.43
N PHE A 179 -14.60 7.77 5.77
CA PHE A 179 -14.10 6.57 6.43
C PHE A 179 -12.89 6.88 7.33
N LEU A 180 -11.89 7.58 6.81
CA LEU A 180 -10.68 7.93 7.56
C LEU A 180 -10.99 8.91 8.71
N SER A 181 -11.71 10.00 8.41
CA SER A 181 -12.06 10.99 9.42
C SER A 181 -12.90 10.40 10.55
N TYR A 182 -13.95 9.64 10.23
CA TYR A 182 -14.83 9.06 11.23
C TYR A 182 -14.13 8.02 12.09
N LEU A 183 -13.37 7.09 11.49
CA LEU A 183 -12.69 6.02 12.25
C LEU A 183 -11.47 6.50 13.04
N SER A 184 -10.85 7.63 12.67
CA SER A 184 -9.71 8.20 13.41
C SER A 184 -10.04 8.57 14.87
N GLN A 185 -11.33 8.74 15.19
CA GLN A 185 -11.81 8.95 16.56
C GLN A 185 -11.66 7.69 17.43
N PHE A 186 -11.75 6.51 16.82
CA PHE A 186 -11.80 5.22 17.52
C PHE A 186 -10.50 4.42 17.38
N TYR A 187 -9.85 4.53 16.22
CA TYR A 187 -8.70 3.72 15.84
C TYR A 187 -7.47 4.59 15.61
N GLU A 188 -6.31 4.08 16.00
CA GLU A 188 -5.04 4.54 15.46
C GLU A 188 -4.93 4.00 14.03
N ILE A 189 -5.11 4.88 13.03
CA ILE A 189 -5.08 4.48 11.63
C ILE A 189 -3.63 4.46 11.13
N VAL A 190 -3.23 3.31 10.57
CA VAL A 190 -1.93 3.10 9.93
C VAL A 190 -2.16 2.73 8.48
N VAL A 191 -1.76 3.60 7.55
CA VAL A 191 -1.79 3.24 6.13
C VAL A 191 -0.54 2.44 5.80
N PHE A 192 -0.71 1.16 5.47
CA PHE A 192 0.40 0.27 5.15
C PHE A 192 0.26 -0.20 3.69
N THR A 193 1.10 0.30 2.80
CA THR A 193 1.10 -0.05 1.37
C THR A 193 2.32 -0.86 0.96
N SER A 194 2.14 -1.75 -0.01
CA SER A 194 3.25 -2.47 -0.67
C SER A 194 3.88 -1.64 -1.81
N GLN A 195 3.45 -0.39 -2.01
CA GLN A 195 4.11 0.53 -2.95
C GLN A 195 5.38 1.16 -2.35
N PRO A 196 6.38 1.48 -3.19
CA PRO A 196 7.52 2.29 -2.75
C PRO A 196 7.05 3.68 -2.33
N ALA A 197 7.72 4.24 -1.33
CA ALA A 197 7.35 5.54 -0.78
C ALA A 197 7.33 6.66 -1.82
N MET A 198 8.24 6.64 -2.79
CA MET A 198 8.29 7.60 -3.91
C MET A 198 6.97 7.74 -4.68
N ASN A 199 6.20 6.66 -4.79
CA ASN A 199 4.93 6.67 -5.53
C ASN A 199 3.75 6.96 -4.59
N ALA A 200 3.77 6.39 -3.39
CA ALA A 200 2.65 6.44 -2.47
C ALA A 200 2.58 7.74 -1.65
N MET A 201 3.71 8.37 -1.32
CA MET A 201 3.74 9.61 -0.53
C MET A 201 2.88 10.73 -1.16
N PRO A 202 3.07 11.11 -2.45
CA PRO A 202 2.29 12.20 -3.04
C PRO A 202 0.79 11.89 -3.16
N ILE A 203 0.43 10.61 -3.24
CA ILE A 203 -0.97 10.16 -3.26
C ILE A 203 -1.57 10.37 -1.87
N LEU A 204 -0.88 9.93 -0.82
CA LEU A 204 -1.35 10.04 0.56
C LEU A 204 -1.43 11.49 1.03
N ASP A 205 -0.50 12.35 0.63
CA ASP A 205 -0.54 13.78 0.96
C ASP A 205 -1.78 14.46 0.40
N LYS A 206 -2.26 14.03 -0.78
CA LYS A 206 -3.50 14.54 -1.39
C LYS A 206 -4.76 13.84 -0.88
N LEU A 207 -4.65 12.57 -0.51
CA LEU A 207 -5.78 11.76 -0.02
C LEU A 207 -6.16 12.15 1.41
N ASP A 208 -5.17 12.39 2.26
CA ASP A 208 -5.32 12.65 3.68
C ASP A 208 -4.58 13.94 4.08
N PRO A 209 -5.09 15.11 3.64
CA PRO A 209 -4.47 16.41 3.94
C PRO A 209 -4.56 16.77 5.43
N TYR A 210 -5.49 16.17 6.18
CA TYR A 210 -5.69 16.41 7.61
C TYR A 210 -4.94 15.39 8.49
N GLN A 211 -4.20 14.45 7.87
CA GLN A 211 -3.40 13.44 8.57
C GLN A 211 -4.20 12.61 9.57
N TYR A 212 -5.40 12.16 9.19
CA TYR A 212 -6.18 11.18 9.96
C TYR A 212 -5.43 9.85 10.14
N ALA A 213 -4.59 9.48 9.15
CA ALA A 213 -3.65 8.38 9.28
C ALA A 213 -2.42 8.83 10.07
N MET A 214 -2.30 8.36 11.31
CA MET A 214 -1.20 8.72 12.22
C MET A 214 0.16 8.25 11.71
N TYR A 215 0.20 7.07 11.08
CA TYR A 215 1.42 6.50 10.52
C TYR A 215 1.21 6.00 9.10
N ARG A 216 2.27 6.08 8.29
CA ARG A 216 2.30 5.68 6.89
C ARG A 216 3.50 4.76 6.69
N LEU A 217 3.25 3.51 6.34
CA LEU A 217 4.24 2.47 6.09
C LEU A 217 4.22 2.10 4.61
N TYR A 218 5.39 1.92 4.02
CA TYR A 218 5.57 1.64 2.60
C TYR A 218 6.23 0.28 2.39
N ARG A 219 6.61 -0.04 1.15
CA ARG A 219 7.24 -1.32 0.77
C ARG A 219 8.47 -1.67 1.61
N ASP A 220 9.26 -0.68 2.02
CA ASP A 220 10.44 -0.85 2.87
C ASP A 220 10.13 -1.45 4.25
N ALA A 221 8.91 -1.27 4.75
CA ALA A 221 8.42 -1.88 5.97
C ALA A 221 7.85 -3.30 5.77
N THR A 222 7.70 -3.77 4.53
CA THR A 222 7.20 -5.12 4.23
C THR A 222 8.33 -6.15 4.24
N ARG A 223 7.99 -7.40 4.57
CA ARG A 223 8.89 -8.55 4.42
C ARG A 223 8.70 -9.16 3.04
N TYR A 224 9.79 -9.56 2.41
CA TYR A 224 9.72 -10.35 1.21
C TYR A 224 9.76 -11.83 1.61
N VAL A 225 8.73 -12.60 1.27
CA VAL A 225 8.64 -14.03 1.60
C VAL A 225 8.11 -14.76 0.38
N ASP A 226 8.83 -15.79 -0.07
CA ASP A 226 8.43 -16.65 -1.20
C ASP A 226 8.02 -15.88 -2.47
N GLY A 227 8.72 -14.79 -2.77
CA GLY A 227 8.45 -13.96 -3.94
C GLY A 227 7.31 -12.96 -3.80
N LYS A 228 6.75 -12.80 -2.59
CA LYS A 228 5.63 -11.89 -2.29
C LYS A 228 6.00 -10.91 -1.17
N TYR A 229 5.41 -9.73 -1.21
CA TYR A 229 5.51 -8.76 -0.12
C TYR A 229 4.42 -9.04 0.92
N VAL A 230 4.83 -9.23 2.16
CA VAL A 230 3.98 -9.53 3.30
C VAL A 230 4.16 -8.46 4.38
N LYS A 231 3.05 -7.98 4.92
CA LYS A 231 2.93 -7.00 5.99
C LYS A 231 2.90 -7.74 7.31
N ASP A 232 4.07 -7.87 7.92
CA ASP A 232 4.21 -8.59 9.18
C ASP A 232 3.77 -7.71 10.36
N LEU A 233 2.60 -8.02 10.92
CA LEU A 233 2.00 -7.21 11.97
C LEU A 233 2.75 -7.31 13.30
N SER A 234 3.56 -8.35 13.52
CA SER A 234 4.31 -8.53 14.78
C SER A 234 5.34 -7.42 15.01
N HIS A 235 5.79 -6.76 13.94
CA HIS A 235 6.77 -5.68 14.00
C HIS A 235 6.11 -4.30 14.15
N LEU A 236 4.76 -4.20 14.17
CA LEU A 236 4.07 -2.91 14.35
C LEU A 236 4.24 -2.31 15.75
N ASN A 237 4.84 -3.03 16.71
CA ASN A 237 4.94 -2.58 18.11
C ASN A 237 3.55 -2.28 18.71
N ARG A 238 2.56 -3.12 18.39
CA ARG A 238 1.18 -3.05 18.89
C ARG A 238 0.75 -4.44 19.34
N ASP A 239 -0.17 -4.50 20.31
CA ASP A 239 -0.75 -5.77 20.72
C ASP A 239 -1.66 -6.32 19.61
N LEU A 240 -1.34 -7.51 19.09
CA LEU A 240 -2.11 -8.17 18.04
C LEU A 240 -3.56 -8.46 18.45
N SER A 241 -3.88 -8.53 19.75
CA SER A 241 -5.27 -8.66 20.21
C SER A 241 -6.12 -7.41 19.88
N LYS A 242 -5.47 -6.28 19.59
CA LYS A 242 -6.07 -4.96 19.32
C LYS A 242 -5.78 -4.43 17.91
N VAL A 243 -5.20 -5.24 17.03
CA VAL A 243 -4.84 -4.84 15.65
C VAL A 243 -5.80 -5.47 14.65
N ILE A 244 -6.30 -4.69 13.70
CA ILE A 244 -7.09 -5.17 12.55
C ILE A 244 -6.40 -4.70 11.27
N ILE A 245 -6.18 -5.59 10.30
CA ILE A 245 -5.70 -5.22 8.96
C ILE A 245 -6.81 -5.37 7.92
N MET A 246 -7.00 -4.34 7.09
CA MET A 246 -7.91 -4.35 5.95
C MET A 246 -7.10 -4.23 4.66
N ASP A 247 -7.12 -5.27 3.83
CA ASP A 247 -6.35 -5.32 2.59
C ASP A 247 -7.15 -6.00 1.47
N SER A 248 -6.99 -5.50 0.25
CA SER A 248 -7.53 -6.08 -0.98
C SER A 248 -6.80 -7.38 -1.38
N ASN A 249 -5.57 -7.57 -0.93
CA ASN A 249 -4.77 -8.76 -1.18
C ASN A 249 -4.59 -9.61 0.10
N PRO A 250 -5.24 -10.77 0.20
CA PRO A 250 -5.10 -11.68 1.36
C PRO A 250 -3.67 -12.15 1.64
N GLU A 251 -2.84 -12.25 0.60
CA GLU A 251 -1.44 -12.68 0.73
C GLU A 251 -0.60 -11.67 1.52
N SER A 252 -1.00 -10.39 1.50
CA SER A 252 -0.29 -9.31 2.19
C SER A 252 -0.30 -9.52 3.72
N PHE A 253 -1.26 -10.22 4.29
CA PHE A 253 -1.34 -10.49 5.73
C PHE A 253 -1.33 -11.99 6.04
N SER A 254 -0.70 -12.78 5.16
CA SER A 254 -0.64 -14.24 5.26
C SER A 254 -0.02 -14.78 6.56
N LEU A 255 0.82 -13.98 7.25
CA LEU A 255 1.43 -14.31 8.55
C LEU A 255 0.47 -14.15 9.74
N GLN A 256 -0.56 -13.30 9.63
CA GLN A 256 -1.53 -13.01 10.70
C GLN A 256 -2.95 -12.93 10.10
N GLN A 257 -3.42 -14.04 9.55
CA GLN A 257 -4.73 -14.12 8.87
C GLN A 257 -5.90 -13.85 9.81
N GLU A 258 -5.75 -14.19 11.09
CA GLU A 258 -6.74 -13.99 12.14
C GLU A 258 -7.00 -12.52 12.48
N ASN A 259 -6.10 -11.61 12.08
CA ASN A 259 -6.26 -10.17 12.22
C ASN A 259 -6.81 -9.50 10.94
N GLY A 260 -7.00 -10.27 9.86
CA GLY A 260 -7.23 -9.76 8.53
C GLY A 260 -8.67 -9.74 8.07
N ILE A 261 -9.06 -8.63 7.44
CA ILE A 261 -10.30 -8.47 6.68
C ILE A 261 -9.91 -8.34 5.20
N ALA A 262 -10.18 -9.39 4.43
CA ALA A 262 -10.00 -9.40 2.98
C ALA A 262 -11.09 -8.57 2.30
N LEU A 263 -10.70 -7.45 1.71
CA LEU A 263 -11.59 -6.60 0.94
C LEU A 263 -11.64 -7.03 -0.52
N LYS A 264 -12.79 -6.81 -1.17
CA LYS A 264 -12.86 -6.92 -2.62
C LYS A 264 -12.03 -5.80 -3.26
N PRO A 265 -11.09 -6.11 -4.17
CA PRO A 265 -10.32 -5.10 -4.89
C PRO A 265 -11.24 -4.12 -5.62
N TRP A 266 -11.08 -2.83 -5.33
CA TRP A 266 -11.81 -1.75 -5.98
C TRP A 266 -11.09 -1.28 -7.23
N LYS A 267 -11.80 -1.19 -8.37
CA LYS A 267 -11.23 -0.88 -9.69
C LYS A 267 -11.76 0.43 -10.27
N GLY A 268 -12.07 1.41 -9.43
CA GLY A 268 -12.51 2.73 -9.89
C GLY A 268 -14.04 2.91 -10.06
N GLN A 269 -14.87 1.97 -9.60
CA GLN A 269 -16.33 2.10 -9.72
C GLN A 269 -16.87 3.24 -8.83
N LEU A 270 -17.63 4.18 -9.41
CA LEU A 270 -18.20 5.34 -8.70
C LEU A 270 -19.35 4.99 -7.74
N GLY A 271 -20.09 3.92 -8.03
CA GLY A 271 -21.19 3.45 -7.18
C GLY A 271 -20.76 2.53 -6.02
N ASP A 272 -19.45 2.38 -5.80
CA ASP A 272 -18.93 1.52 -4.73
C ASP A 272 -19.29 2.08 -3.35
N LYS A 273 -19.89 1.23 -2.52
CA LYS A 273 -20.14 1.50 -1.09
C LYS A 273 -19.37 0.55 -0.19
N GLY A 274 -18.54 -0.31 -0.78
CA GLY A 274 -17.92 -1.44 -0.10
C GLY A 274 -17.02 -1.03 1.06
N LEU A 275 -16.41 0.15 1.02
CA LEU A 275 -15.60 0.65 2.15
C LEU A 275 -16.49 1.14 3.32
N LEU A 276 -17.55 1.90 3.01
CA LEU A 276 -18.47 2.48 4.00
C LEU A 276 -19.28 1.42 4.73
N GLU A 277 -19.57 0.29 4.06
CA GLU A 277 -20.30 -0.84 4.63
C GLU A 277 -19.60 -1.48 5.84
N TYR A 278 -18.28 -1.33 5.99
CA TYR A 278 -17.55 -1.85 7.16
C TYR A 278 -17.60 -0.93 8.39
N ILE A 279 -18.01 0.33 8.23
CA ILE A 279 -18.03 1.30 9.34
C ILE A 279 -18.88 0.81 10.52
N PRO A 280 -20.13 0.34 10.36
CA PRO A 280 -20.95 -0.09 11.50
C PRO A 280 -20.31 -1.23 12.31
N PHE A 281 -19.60 -2.14 11.63
CA PHE A 281 -18.90 -3.25 12.26
C PHE A 281 -17.67 -2.78 13.04
N LEU A 282 -16.82 -1.95 12.43
CA LEU A 282 -15.64 -1.39 13.09
C LEU A 282 -16.03 -0.48 14.26
N GLU A 283 -17.09 0.32 14.10
CA GLU A 283 -17.67 1.13 15.15
C GLU A 283 -18.14 0.25 16.32
N ALA A 284 -18.83 -0.86 16.04
CA ALA A 284 -19.29 -1.78 17.07
C ALA A 284 -18.14 -2.41 17.85
N ILE A 285 -17.03 -2.80 17.21
CA ILE A 285 -15.82 -3.28 17.89
C ILE A 285 -15.28 -2.20 18.85
N ALA A 286 -15.15 -0.97 18.37
CA ALA A 286 -14.63 0.12 19.21
C ALA A 286 -15.53 0.43 20.41
N LEU A 287 -16.86 0.39 20.24
CA LEU A 287 -17.84 0.69 21.29
C LEU A 287 -18.03 -0.46 22.28
N THR A 288 -17.98 -1.72 21.82
CA THR A 288 -18.08 -2.90 22.71
C THR A 288 -16.77 -3.19 23.43
N ASN A 289 -15.65 -2.70 22.88
CA ASN A 289 -14.31 -2.82 23.42
C ASN A 289 -13.92 -4.27 23.82
N PRO A 290 -13.97 -5.25 22.89
CA PRO A 290 -13.62 -6.64 23.19
C PRO A 290 -12.13 -6.78 23.53
N ASP A 291 -11.78 -7.61 24.51
CA ASP A 291 -10.37 -7.82 24.89
C ASP A 291 -9.49 -8.28 23.72
N ASP A 292 -10.02 -9.14 22.85
CA ASP A 292 -9.34 -9.64 21.65
C ASP A 292 -10.26 -9.59 20.42
N VAL A 293 -9.80 -8.97 19.33
CA VAL A 293 -10.55 -8.86 18.07
C VAL A 293 -10.53 -10.15 17.25
N ARG A 294 -9.54 -11.02 17.42
CA ARG A 294 -9.34 -12.21 16.56
C ARG A 294 -10.49 -13.22 16.65
N PRO A 295 -11.04 -13.56 17.84
CA PRO A 295 -12.24 -14.40 17.93
C PRO A 295 -13.47 -13.76 17.29
N VAL A 296 -13.59 -12.43 17.38
CA VAL A 296 -14.68 -11.69 16.74
C VAL A 296 -14.59 -11.83 15.23
N LEU A 297 -13.42 -11.55 14.64
CA LEU A 297 -13.17 -11.69 13.20
C LEU A 297 -13.38 -13.13 12.72
N LYS A 298 -12.89 -14.12 13.47
CA LYS A 298 -13.09 -15.54 13.18
C LYS A 298 -14.56 -15.93 13.09
N SER A 299 -15.44 -15.29 13.85
CA SER A 299 -16.90 -15.55 13.78
C SER A 299 -17.54 -15.13 12.45
N PHE A 300 -16.84 -14.35 11.62
CA PHE A 300 -17.26 -13.91 10.29
C PHE A 300 -16.46 -14.58 9.16
N GLU A 301 -15.58 -15.53 9.47
CA GLU A 301 -14.75 -16.21 8.48
C GLU A 301 -15.61 -16.86 7.38
N GLY A 302 -15.22 -16.65 6.12
CA GLY A 302 -15.95 -17.14 4.96
C GLY A 302 -17.27 -16.41 4.64
N LYS A 303 -17.60 -15.33 5.36
CA LYS A 303 -18.82 -14.56 5.14
C LYS A 303 -18.52 -13.10 4.80
N HIS A 304 -19.49 -12.43 4.17
CA HIS A 304 -19.40 -10.99 3.92
C HIS A 304 -19.72 -10.21 5.20
N ILE A 305 -18.69 -9.67 5.87
CA ILE A 305 -18.79 -9.06 7.21
C ILE A 305 -19.93 -8.03 7.29
N PRO A 306 -20.05 -7.04 6.37
CA PRO A 306 -21.11 -6.03 6.48
C PRO A 306 -22.52 -6.61 6.48
N LEU A 307 -22.77 -7.62 5.65
CA LEU A 307 -24.10 -8.21 5.49
C LEU A 307 -24.47 -9.06 6.70
N GLU A 308 -23.52 -9.85 7.20
CA GLU A 308 -23.74 -10.67 8.38
C GLU A 308 -23.84 -9.84 9.66
N TRP A 309 -23.06 -8.76 9.76
CA TRP A 309 -23.18 -7.82 10.86
C TRP A 309 -24.56 -7.17 10.89
N ALA A 310 -25.05 -6.68 9.75
CA ALA A 310 -26.40 -6.11 9.66
C ALA A 310 -27.48 -7.08 10.14
N LYS A 311 -27.41 -8.35 9.75
CA LYS A 311 -28.34 -9.39 10.23
C LYS A 311 -28.24 -9.61 11.75
N ARG A 312 -27.02 -9.70 12.30
CA ARG A 312 -26.81 -9.86 13.75
C ARG A 312 -27.34 -8.66 14.52
N GLU A 313 -27.13 -7.46 14.00
CA GLU A 313 -27.63 -6.21 14.60
C GLU A 313 -29.17 -6.17 14.61
N GLU A 314 -29.82 -6.52 13.49
CA GLU A 314 -31.28 -6.64 13.44
C GLU A 314 -31.82 -7.68 14.42
N GLU A 315 -31.14 -8.82 14.55
CA GLU A 315 -31.52 -9.86 15.51
C GLU A 315 -31.36 -9.38 16.96
N MET A 316 -30.24 -8.76 17.31
CA MET A 316 -30.03 -8.18 18.65
C MET A 316 -31.09 -7.13 18.96
N ASN A 317 -31.39 -6.25 18.01
CA ASN A 317 -32.44 -5.24 18.15
C ASN A 317 -33.83 -5.87 18.31
N ARG A 318 -34.14 -6.93 17.57
CA ARG A 318 -35.41 -7.66 17.71
C ARG A 318 -35.53 -8.32 19.09
N MET A 319 -34.48 -8.98 19.55
CA MET A 319 -34.45 -9.61 20.88
C MET A 319 -34.59 -8.57 21.99
N HIS A 320 -33.94 -7.41 21.87
CA HIS A 320 -34.09 -6.30 22.82
C HIS A 320 -35.53 -5.78 22.87
N ARG A 321 -36.20 -5.63 21.71
CA ARG A 321 -37.62 -5.23 21.65
C ARG A 321 -38.53 -6.24 22.34
N LEU A 322 -38.36 -7.53 22.07
CA LEU A 322 -39.15 -8.59 22.69
C LEU A 322 -38.96 -8.63 24.21
N GLN A 323 -37.72 -8.48 24.70
CA GLN A 323 -37.43 -8.40 26.13
C GLN A 323 -38.12 -7.20 26.78
N TRP A 324 -38.08 -6.03 26.13
CA TRP A 324 -38.77 -4.84 26.62
C TRP A 324 -40.29 -5.04 26.64
N GLU A 325 -40.88 -5.61 25.60
CA GLU A 325 -42.32 -5.91 25.55
C GLU A 325 -42.73 -6.89 26.65
N GLU A 326 -41.93 -7.93 26.90
CA GLU A 326 -42.13 -8.85 28.01
C GLU A 326 -42.10 -8.13 29.36
N GLU A 327 -41.12 -7.25 29.59
CA GLU A 327 -41.05 -6.44 30.80
C GLU A 327 -42.26 -5.53 30.96
N GLN A 328 -42.70 -4.87 29.88
CA GLN A 328 -43.89 -4.02 29.90
C GLN A 328 -45.15 -4.85 30.17
N SER A 329 -45.26 -6.06 29.61
CA SER A 329 -46.38 -6.97 29.90
C SER A 329 -46.38 -7.42 31.36
N LYS A 330 -45.21 -7.74 31.93
CA LYS A 330 -45.03 -8.08 33.36
C LYS A 330 -45.36 -6.88 34.26
N LYS A 331 -44.95 -5.67 33.88
CA LYS A 331 -45.26 -4.40 34.58
C LYS A 331 -46.76 -4.06 34.52
N LYS A 332 -47.42 -4.24 33.36
CA LYS A 332 -48.88 -4.09 33.20
C LYS A 332 -49.65 -5.10 34.05
N THR A 333 -49.21 -6.36 34.09
CA THR A 333 -49.82 -7.40 34.93
C THR A 333 -49.72 -7.05 36.43
N LYS A 334 -48.57 -6.52 36.89
CA LYS A 334 -48.39 -6.02 38.27
C LYS A 334 -49.20 -4.74 38.55
N ARG A 335 -49.30 -3.80 37.60
CA ARG A 335 -50.14 -2.60 37.72
C ARG A 335 -51.63 -2.94 37.79
N ASN A 336 -52.12 -3.93 37.07
CA ASN A 336 -53.53 -4.33 37.13
C ASN A 336 -53.94 -4.88 38.51
N LEU A 337 -53.03 -5.54 39.23
CA LEU A 337 -53.28 -6.02 40.60
C LEU A 337 -53.23 -4.87 41.64
N GLY A 338 -52.36 -3.87 41.45
CA GLY A 338 -52.26 -2.70 42.34
C GLY A 338 -53.28 -1.58 42.06
N SER A 339 -53.68 -1.38 40.81
CA SER A 339 -54.64 -0.36 40.34
C SER A 339 -56.08 -0.70 40.71
N LEU A 340 -56.41 -1.99 40.86
CA LEU A 340 -57.71 -2.45 41.38
C LEU A 340 -57.95 -2.01 42.84
N LEU A 341 -56.87 -1.73 43.60
CA LEU A 341 -56.95 -1.32 45.00
C LEU A 341 -56.84 0.20 45.23
N THR A 342 -56.39 0.99 44.24
CA THR A 342 -56.11 2.43 44.45
C THR A 342 -56.74 3.39 43.43
N GLY A 343 -57.61 2.93 42.54
CA GLY A 343 -58.54 3.82 41.82
C GLY A 343 -57.89 4.93 40.99
N GLY A 344 -57.40 4.57 39.80
CA GLY A 344 -57.25 5.51 38.68
C GLY A 344 -55.82 5.98 38.39
N GLY A 345 -55.49 6.02 37.09
CA GLY A 345 -54.28 6.66 36.59
C GLY A 345 -54.10 6.44 35.10
N ALA A 346 -54.28 7.51 34.33
CA ALA A 346 -54.28 7.59 32.86
C ALA A 346 -53.11 6.83 32.20
N ALA A 347 -53.42 6.22 31.06
CA ALA A 347 -52.44 5.59 30.18
C ALA A 347 -51.57 6.68 29.56
N ALA A 348 -50.37 6.89 30.11
CA ALA A 348 -49.32 7.62 29.42
C ALA A 348 -48.99 6.89 28.11
N GLU A 349 -48.98 7.63 27.01
CA GLU A 349 -48.63 7.18 25.68
C GLU A 349 -47.21 6.59 25.72
N VAL A 350 -47.11 5.30 25.41
CA VAL A 350 -45.85 4.56 25.51
C VAL A 350 -45.08 4.81 24.23
N GLU A 351 -44.13 5.75 24.27
CA GLU A 351 -43.05 5.81 23.28
C GLU A 351 -42.44 4.42 23.13
N GLY A 352 -42.10 4.03 21.90
CA GLY A 352 -41.68 2.68 21.55
C GLY A 352 -40.46 2.16 22.34
N PRO A 353 -40.05 0.90 22.12
CA PRO A 353 -38.92 0.31 22.84
C PRO A 353 -37.69 1.22 22.76
N PRO A 354 -37.00 1.47 23.89
CA PRO A 354 -35.83 2.33 23.90
C PRO A 354 -34.76 1.77 22.96
N PRO A 355 -33.98 2.63 22.28
CA PRO A 355 -32.90 2.20 21.42
C PRO A 355 -31.90 1.33 22.20
N THR A 356 -31.30 0.35 21.54
CA THR A 356 -30.29 -0.53 22.15
C THR A 356 -29.08 0.31 22.62
N TYR A 357 -28.35 -0.13 23.65
CA TYR A 357 -27.17 0.62 24.16
C TYR A 357 -26.18 1.01 23.05
N LEU A 358 -25.89 0.08 22.12
CA LEU A 358 -25.03 0.36 20.97
C LEU A 358 -25.62 1.43 20.04
N GLU A 359 -26.93 1.45 19.84
CA GLU A 359 -27.60 2.47 19.01
C GLU A 359 -27.57 3.84 19.69
N GLN A 360 -27.74 3.89 21.00
CA GLN A 360 -27.63 5.13 21.78
C GLN A 360 -26.22 5.71 21.67
N MET A 361 -25.20 4.89 21.91
CA MET A 361 -23.80 5.29 21.80
C MET A 361 -23.45 5.74 20.38
N ARG A 362 -23.87 4.98 19.36
CA ARG A 362 -23.68 5.34 17.95
C ARG A 362 -24.33 6.68 17.60
N LYS A 363 -25.58 6.89 18.03
CA LYS A 363 -26.29 8.15 17.80
C LYS A 363 -25.52 9.31 18.41
N HIS A 364 -25.10 9.16 19.67
CA HIS A 364 -24.31 10.17 20.36
C HIS A 364 -23.00 10.47 19.62
N VAL A 365 -22.20 9.45 19.27
CA VAL A 365 -20.92 9.68 18.61
C VAL A 365 -21.10 10.29 17.21
N ARG A 366 -22.12 9.88 16.46
CA ARG A 366 -22.41 10.48 15.14
C ARG A 366 -22.86 11.92 15.24
N GLU A 367 -23.67 12.27 16.23
CA GLU A 367 -24.09 13.65 16.49
C GLU A 367 -22.88 14.49 16.87
N THR A 368 -22.06 14.04 17.82
CA THR A 368 -20.82 14.72 18.21
C THR A 368 -19.91 14.93 17.01
N PHE A 369 -19.63 13.88 16.24
CA PHE A 369 -18.80 13.99 15.03
C PHE A 369 -19.38 14.95 14.00
N ALA A 370 -20.70 14.92 13.75
CA ALA A 370 -21.34 15.84 12.81
C ALA A 370 -21.21 17.29 13.27
N THR A 371 -21.35 17.55 14.58
CA THR A 371 -21.16 18.90 15.13
C THR A 371 -19.72 19.36 15.03
N GLU A 372 -18.74 18.52 15.38
CA GLU A 372 -17.30 18.83 15.28
C GLU A 372 -16.89 19.06 13.83
N PHE A 373 -17.34 18.22 12.91
CA PHE A 373 -17.06 18.36 11.48
C PHE A 373 -17.62 19.67 10.92
N GLN A 374 -18.85 20.05 11.32
CA GLN A 374 -19.43 21.34 10.93
C GLN A 374 -18.65 22.52 11.50
N GLN A 375 -18.18 22.42 12.74
CA GLN A 375 -17.35 23.46 13.37
C GLN A 375 -16.00 23.60 12.65
N GLN A 376 -15.30 22.48 12.40
CA GLN A 376 -14.03 22.50 11.66
C GLN A 376 -14.19 23.09 10.25
N LYS A 377 -15.28 22.73 9.55
CA LYS A 377 -15.56 23.28 8.23
C LYS A 377 -15.77 24.79 8.26
N LYS A 378 -16.50 25.31 9.25
CA LYS A 378 -16.69 26.76 9.44
C LYS A 378 -15.37 27.47 9.68
N ILE A 379 -14.55 26.95 10.59
CA ILE A 379 -13.22 27.51 10.90
C ILE A 379 -12.35 27.55 9.63
N GLN A 380 -12.41 26.53 8.77
CA GLN A 380 -11.68 26.49 7.51
C GLN A 380 -12.20 27.50 6.49
N GLU A 381 -13.52 27.62 6.34
CA GLU A 381 -14.14 28.61 5.45
C GLU A 381 -13.78 30.04 5.88
N GLU A 382 -13.79 30.32 7.19
CA GLU A 382 -13.36 31.59 7.77
C GLU A 382 -11.86 31.85 7.53
N ALA A 383 -10.99 30.87 7.77
CA ALA A 383 -9.56 30.99 7.52
C ALA A 383 -9.25 31.26 6.04
N MET A 384 -9.98 30.62 5.11
CA MET A 384 -9.84 30.82 3.68
C MET A 384 -10.32 32.21 3.25
N GLN A 385 -11.42 32.71 3.82
CA GLN A 385 -11.89 34.07 3.58
C GLN A 385 -10.88 35.10 4.07
N GLN A 386 -10.34 34.94 5.28
CA GLN A 386 -9.30 35.81 5.81
C GLN A 386 -8.01 35.79 4.97
N ASP A 387 -7.64 34.64 4.41
CA ASP A 387 -6.48 34.56 3.51
C ASP A 387 -6.77 35.26 2.18
N MET A 388 -7.97 35.08 1.62
CA MET A 388 -8.41 35.76 0.40
C MET A 388 -8.46 37.28 0.57
N GLU A 389 -8.96 37.75 1.70
CA GLU A 389 -8.97 39.18 2.06
C GLU A 389 -7.55 39.72 2.18
N ARG A 390 -6.67 39.03 2.92
CA ARG A 390 -5.24 39.39 3.01
C ARG A 390 -4.55 39.43 1.64
N GLN A 391 -4.83 38.47 0.75
CA GLN A 391 -4.32 38.47 -0.61
C GLN A 391 -4.89 39.63 -1.44
N MET A 392 -6.17 39.96 -1.29
CA MET A 392 -6.79 41.08 -1.97
C MET A 392 -6.23 42.43 -1.48
N GLU A 393 -6.00 42.57 -0.18
CA GLU A 393 -5.35 43.75 0.42
C GLU A 393 -3.91 43.89 -0.06
N MET A 394 -3.12 42.81 -0.04
CA MET A 394 -1.77 42.82 -0.62
C MET A 394 -1.79 43.21 -2.10
N MET A 395 -2.71 42.66 -2.90
CA MET A 395 -2.88 43.07 -4.31
C MET A 395 -3.29 44.53 -4.46
N LYS A 396 -4.14 45.07 -3.59
CA LYS A 396 -4.51 46.50 -3.60
C LYS A 396 -3.30 47.37 -3.24
N GLN A 397 -2.53 47.00 -2.22
CA GLN A 397 -1.30 47.72 -1.82
C GLN A 397 -0.25 47.69 -2.94
N MET A 398 0.00 46.52 -3.55
CA MET A 398 0.90 46.41 -4.70
C MET A 398 0.43 47.26 -5.88
N LYS A 399 -0.87 47.26 -6.19
CA LYS A 399 -1.43 48.11 -7.26
C LYS A 399 -1.27 49.60 -6.97
N MET A 400 -1.51 50.02 -5.73
CA MET A 400 -1.31 51.42 -5.31
C MET A 400 0.17 51.81 -5.37
N SER A 401 1.07 50.94 -4.90
CA SER A 401 2.52 51.15 -4.98
C SER A 401 3.02 51.24 -6.42
N VAL A 402 2.53 50.38 -7.32
CA VAL A 402 2.85 50.44 -8.76
C VAL A 402 2.28 51.68 -9.41
N TRP A 403 1.05 52.08 -9.06
CA TRP A 403 0.45 53.32 -9.54
C TRP A 403 1.23 54.55 -9.08
N GLU A 404 1.64 54.59 -7.81
CA GLU A 404 2.46 55.65 -7.22
C GLU A 404 3.82 55.75 -7.93
N LEU A 405 4.48 54.61 -8.19
CA LEU A 405 5.71 54.52 -8.99
C LEU A 405 5.50 55.06 -10.42
N MET A 406 4.39 54.72 -11.08
CA MET A 406 4.07 55.23 -12.41
C MET A 406 3.81 56.74 -12.40
N THR A 407 3.11 57.27 -11.41
CA THR A 407 2.90 58.72 -11.27
C THR A 407 4.18 59.48 -10.95
N GLN A 408 5.08 58.89 -10.15
CA GLN A 408 6.39 59.47 -9.86
C GLN A 408 7.29 59.50 -11.12
N ALA A 409 7.25 58.44 -11.93
CA ALA A 409 7.95 58.39 -13.22
C ALA A 409 7.37 59.41 -14.23
N ALA A 410 6.05 59.60 -14.27
CA ALA A 410 5.39 60.54 -15.16
C ALA A 410 5.61 62.02 -14.76
N SER A 411 5.85 62.30 -13.48
CA SER A 411 6.10 63.65 -12.96
C SER A 411 7.55 64.12 -13.09
N GLY A 412 8.45 63.28 -13.64
CA GLY A 412 9.83 63.65 -13.96
C GLY A 412 10.76 63.84 -12.75
N GLN A 413 10.34 63.41 -11.55
CA GLN A 413 11.19 63.42 -10.36
C GLN A 413 12.06 62.15 -10.28
N PRO A 414 13.30 62.23 -9.74
CA PRO A 414 14.18 61.07 -9.63
C PRO A 414 13.56 60.00 -8.73
N ILE A 415 13.60 58.75 -9.18
CA ILE A 415 13.07 57.59 -8.47
C ILE A 415 13.85 57.40 -7.17
N ALA A 416 13.23 57.71 -6.03
CA ALA A 416 13.79 57.38 -4.72
C ALA A 416 13.54 55.89 -4.43
N PRO A 417 14.52 55.13 -3.93
CA PRO A 417 14.32 53.73 -3.59
C PRO A 417 13.29 53.60 -2.46
N PRO A 418 12.47 52.53 -2.45
CA PRO A 418 11.48 52.31 -1.41
C PRO A 418 12.16 52.26 -0.05
N GLN A 419 11.70 53.08 0.90
CA GLN A 419 12.17 52.97 2.28
C GLN A 419 11.70 51.63 2.85
N PRO A 420 12.57 50.89 3.57
CA PRO A 420 12.18 49.63 4.17
C PRO A 420 11.08 49.89 5.20
N GLY A 421 9.88 49.38 4.90
CA GLY A 421 8.78 49.36 5.85
C GLY A 421 9.21 48.61 7.09
N THR A 422 9.02 49.22 8.25
CA THR A 422 9.13 48.59 9.57
C THR A 422 8.26 47.34 9.60
N GLU A 423 8.90 46.17 9.54
CA GLU A 423 8.32 44.91 9.97
C GLU A 423 7.93 45.06 11.45
N GLN A 424 6.63 45.18 11.72
CA GLN A 424 6.12 44.92 13.05
C GLN A 424 6.20 43.40 13.29
N PRO A 425 6.81 42.93 14.39
CA PRO A 425 6.86 41.51 14.68
C PRO A 425 5.44 40.99 14.92
N PRO A 426 5.14 39.73 14.54
CA PRO A 426 3.82 39.16 14.71
C PRO A 426 3.47 39.11 16.21
N GLN A 427 2.38 39.80 16.58
CA GLN A 427 1.77 39.63 17.88
C GLN A 427 1.26 38.19 17.98
N GLN A 428 1.88 37.41 18.86
CA GLN A 428 1.35 36.14 19.31
C GLN A 428 0.07 36.43 20.11
N GLN A 429 -1.06 35.93 19.61
CA GLN A 429 -2.25 35.62 20.42
C GLN A 429 -2.47 34.12 20.40
#